data_AF-A0A7L8GD33-F1
#
_entry.id   AF-A0A7L8GD33-F1
#
_cell.length_a   1.000
_cell.length_b   1.000
_cell.length_c   1.000
_cell.angle_alpha   90.00
_cell.angle_beta   90.00
_cell.angle_gamma   90.00
#
_symmetry.space_group_name_H-M   'P 1'
#
loop_
_entity.id
_entity.type
_entity.pdbx_description
1 polymer ?
#
loop_
_entity_poly.entity_id
_entity_poly.type
_entity_poly.pdbx_seq_one_letter_code
_entity_poly.pdbx_strand_id
1 'polypeptide(L)' 'GLFVFMLAFPLWISTEMLRTNKNISKRIAEMLPTSTPMFLVPLMIPVEMVSLLIRPMTLTLRLTINIMAGSLITTL' A
#
# COMPACT_ATOMS: atom_id res chain seq x y z
N GLY A 1 14.12 12.21 0.18
CA GLY A 1 14.03 10.84 0.73
C GLY A 1 13.30 10.82 2.05
N LEU A 2 14.00 11.09 3.17
CA LEU A 2 13.46 10.95 4.53
C LEU A 2 12.19 11.79 4.81
N PHE A 3 12.15 13.06 4.37
CA PHE A 3 10.98 13.93 4.55
C PHE A 3 9.71 13.39 3.86
N VAL A 4 9.86 12.88 2.64
CA VAL A 4 8.75 12.29 1.87
C VAL A 4 8.24 11.01 2.54
N PHE A 5 9.14 10.20 3.10
CA PHE A 5 8.77 9.02 3.88
C PHE A 5 7.97 9.41 5.14
N MET A 6 8.39 10.46 5.85
CA MET A 6 7.67 10.97 7.02
C MET A 6 6.27 11.52 6.69
N LEU A 7 6.03 11.97 5.47
CA LEU A 7 4.70 12.37 5.02
C LEU A 7 3.88 11.17 4.54
N ALA A 8 4.49 10.26 3.78
CA ALA A 8 3.84 9.10 3.18
C ALA A 8 3.43 8.04 4.21
N PHE A 9 4.22 7.84 5.27
CA PHE A 9 3.95 6.86 6.32
C PHE A 9 2.67 7.13 7.13
N PRO A 10 2.43 8.33 7.69
CA PRO A 10 1.18 8.64 8.38
C PRO A 10 -0.02 8.67 7.42
N LEU A 11 0.16 9.13 6.18
CA LEU A 11 -0.88 9.03 5.14
C LEU A 11 -1.27 7.56 4.90
N TRP A 12 -0.29 6.67 4.75
CA TRP A 12 -0.55 5.24 4.61
C TRP A 12 -1.29 4.68 5.83
N ILE A 13 -0.82 4.95 7.05
CA ILE A 13 -1.49 4.51 8.29
C ILE A 13 -2.95 4.98 8.32
N SER A 14 -3.21 6.25 7.99
CA SER A 14 -4.58 6.80 8.01
C SER A 14 -5.50 6.06 7.03
N THR A 15 -5.02 5.76 5.82
CA THR A 15 -5.79 5.00 4.83
C THR A 15 -6.01 3.55 5.25
N GLU A 16 -5.03 2.92 5.90
CA GLU A 16 -5.18 1.57 6.41
C GLU A 16 -6.18 1.48 7.57
N MET A 17 -6.17 2.47 8.48
CA MET A 17 -7.12 2.60 9.57
C MET A 17 -8.55 2.85 9.06
N LEU A 18 -8.72 3.73 8.06
CA LEU A 18 -10.02 3.96 7.43
C LEU A 18 -10.52 2.71 6.68
N ARG A 19 -9.59 1.95 6.08
CA ARG A 19 -9.89 0.70 5.37
C ARG A 19 -10.33 -0.41 6.33
N THR A 20 -9.71 -0.55 7.50
CA THR A 20 -10.18 -1.49 8.54
C THR A 20 -11.53 -1.07 9.11
N ASN A 21 -11.74 0.23 9.38
CA ASN A 21 -12.94 0.70 10.05
C ASN A 21 -14.22 0.57 9.21
N LYS A 22 -14.12 0.60 7.88
CA LYS A 22 -15.30 0.55 7.01
C LYS A 22 -15.96 -0.83 6.88
N ASN A 23 -15.26 -1.94 7.16
CA ASN A 23 -15.80 -3.30 7.38
C ASN A 23 -14.65 -4.34 7.45
N ILE A 24 -14.33 -4.85 8.63
CA ILE A 24 -13.37 -5.95 8.81
C ILE A 24 -13.81 -7.23 8.09
N SER A 25 -15.11 -7.59 8.16
CA SER A 25 -15.64 -8.78 7.49
C SER A 25 -15.54 -8.71 5.96
N LYS A 26 -15.67 -7.50 5.39
CA LYS A 26 -15.54 -7.27 3.94
C LYS A 26 -14.07 -7.30 3.50
N ARG A 27 -13.13 -6.82 4.36
CA ARG A 27 -11.69 -6.98 4.12
C ARG A 27 -11.27 -8.45 4.08
N ILE A 28 -11.76 -9.29 4.99
CA ILE A 28 -11.44 -10.73 5.00
C ILE A 28 -12.06 -11.44 3.79
N ALA A 29 -13.27 -11.04 3.38
CA ALA A 29 -13.95 -11.56 2.19
C ALA A 29 -13.37 -11.07 0.84
N GLU A 30 -12.68 -9.94 0.81
CA GLU A 30 -11.95 -9.47 -0.38
C GLU A 30 -10.49 -9.99 -0.40
N MET A 31 -9.89 -10.25 0.77
CA MET A 31 -8.59 -10.92 0.89
C MET A 31 -8.64 -12.39 0.44
N LEU A 32 -9.82 -12.98 0.26
CA LEU A 32 -10.03 -14.23 -0.45
C LEU A 32 -11.20 -14.04 -1.41
N PRO A 33 -10.97 -13.84 -2.72
CA PRO A 33 -12.07 -13.95 -3.66
C PRO A 33 -12.71 -15.33 -3.46
N THR A 34 -14.04 -15.38 -3.41
CA THR A 34 -14.90 -16.55 -3.18
C THR A 34 -14.67 -17.71 -4.16
N SER A 35 -13.75 -17.54 -5.11
CA SER A 35 -13.30 -18.48 -6.13
C SER A 35 -11.90 -19.06 -5.90
N THR A 36 -11.17 -18.68 -4.85
CA THR A 36 -9.85 -19.26 -4.58
C THR A 36 -10.00 -20.64 -3.95
N PRO A 37 -9.49 -21.73 -4.56
CA PRO A 37 -9.53 -23.04 -3.93
C PRO A 37 -8.85 -22.96 -2.56
N MET A 38 -9.50 -23.51 -1.53
CA MET A 38 -9.09 -23.45 -0.12
C MET A 38 -7.64 -23.91 0.11
N PHE A 39 -7.06 -24.65 -0.84
CA PHE A 39 -5.67 -25.10 -0.85
C PHE A 39 -4.62 -24.00 -1.08
N LEU A 40 -4.93 -22.94 -1.85
CA LEU A 40 -3.97 -21.83 -2.10
C LEU A 40 -4.06 -20.71 -1.07
N VAL A 41 -5.14 -20.69 -0.28
CA VAL A 41 -5.37 -19.70 0.78
C VAL A 41 -4.20 -19.55 1.76
N PRO A 42 -3.56 -20.63 2.25
CA PRO A 42 -2.45 -20.50 3.19
C PRO A 42 -1.22 -19.81 2.59
N LEU A 43 -1.01 -19.92 1.27
CA LEU A 43 0.10 -19.27 0.56
C LEU A 43 -0.19 -17.79 0.27
N MET A 44 -1.45 -17.44 0.04
CA MET A 44 -1.85 -16.08 -0.34
C MET A 44 -1.75 -15.09 0.83
N ILE A 45 -2.04 -15.53 2.06
CA ILE A 45 -1.99 -14.68 3.26
C ILE A 45 -0.60 -14.05 3.49
N PRO A 46 0.52 -14.81 3.47
CA PRO A 46 1.87 -14.22 3.55
C PRO A 46 2.16 -13.20 2.44
N VAL A 47 1.71 -13.47 1.20
CA VAL A 47 1.95 -12.57 0.06
C VAL A 47 1.17 -11.27 0.22
N GLU A 48 -0.07 -11.33 0.72
CA GLU A 48 -0.87 -10.15 1.01
C GLU A 48 -0.26 -9.32 2.17
N MET A 49 0.33 -9.97 3.18
CA MET A 49 1.09 -9.30 4.25
C MET A 49 2.33 -8.58 3.71
N VAL A 50 3.09 -9.22 2.82
CA VAL A 50 4.24 -8.59 2.15
C VAL A 50 3.78 -7.41 1.28
N SER A 51 2.67 -7.56 0.57
CA SER A 51 2.08 -6.50 -0.26
C SER A 51 1.62 -5.29 0.56
N LEU A 52 1.08 -5.54 1.76
CA LEU A 52 0.70 -4.49 2.71
C LEU A 52 1.94 -3.68 3.15
N LEU A 53 3.07 -4.35 3.38
CA LEU A 53 4.34 -3.71 3.78
C LEU A 53 5.02 -2.92 2.64
N ILE A 54 4.85 -3.33 1.38
CA ILE A 54 5.43 -2.65 0.21
C ILE A 54 4.63 -1.38 -0.16
N ARG A 55 3.37 -1.28 0.26
CA ARG A 55 2.48 -0.15 -0.04
C ARG A 55 3.01 1.23 0.42
N PRO A 56 3.53 1.44 1.65
CA PRO A 56 4.13 2.72 2.04
C PRO A 56 5.44 3.02 1.29
N MET A 57 6.22 1.99 0.97
CA MET A 57 7.45 2.13 0.16
C MET A 57 7.13 2.66 -1.24
N THR A 58 6.15 2.06 -1.93
CA THR A 58 5.73 2.49 -3.27
C THR A 58 5.16 3.91 -3.29
N LEU A 59 4.40 4.30 -2.26
CA LEU A 59 3.88 5.66 -2.10
C LEU A 59 5.03 6.69 -1.99
N THR A 60 6.04 6.37 -1.17
CA THR A 60 7.23 7.21 -0.94
C THR A 60 8.06 7.39 -2.21
N LEU A 61 8.32 6.30 -2.94
CA LEU A 61 9.05 6.33 -4.20
C LEU A 61 8.31 7.13 -5.27
N ARG A 62 6.99 6.92 -5.39
CA ARG A 62 6.15 7.68 -6.34
C ARG A 62 6.22 9.18 -6.10
N LEU A 63 6.07 9.62 -4.85
CA LEU A 63 6.11 11.04 -4.52
C LEU A 63 7.51 11.63 -4.75
N THR A 64 8.56 10.90 -4.37
CA THR A 64 9.95 11.34 -4.56
C THR A 64 10.30 11.49 -6.04
N ILE A 65 9.97 10.50 -6.88
CA ILE A 65 10.21 10.54 -8.32
C ILE A 65 9.45 11.69 -8.96
N ASN A 66 8.18 11.91 -8.60
CA ASN A 66 7.37 12.99 -9.18
C ASN A 66 7.94 14.38 -8.86
N ILE A 67 8.39 14.61 -7.63
CA ILE A 67 9.00 15.90 -7.24
C ILE A 67 10.35 16.07 -7.96
N MET A 68 11.16 15.02 -8.04
CA MET A 68 12.46 15.06 -8.70
C MET A 68 12.32 15.29 -10.20
N ALA A 69 11.43 14.57 -10.88
CA ALA A 69 11.15 14.74 -12.30
C ALA A 69 10.62 16.15 -12.60
N GLY A 70 9.71 16.68 -11.78
CA GLY A 70 9.22 18.05 -11.93
C GLY A 70 10.34 19.08 -11.82
N SER A 71 11.19 18.97 -10.79
CA SER A 71 12.35 19.86 -10.65
C SER A 71 13.31 19.75 -11.83
N LEU A 72 13.53 18.53 -12.34
CA LEU A 72 14.42 18.25 -13.46
C LEU A 72 13.89 18.82 -14.79
N ILE A 73 12.57 18.74 -15.01
CA ILE A 73 11.90 19.32 -16.18
C ILE A 73 11.98 20.84 -16.16
N THR A 74 11.80 21.49 -15.00
CA THR A 74 11.87 22.96 -14.91
C THR A 74 13.27 23.53 -15.02
N THR A 75 14.30 22.71 -14.74
CA THR A 75 15.70 23.10 -14.87
C THR A 75 16.28 22.88 -16.27
N LEU A 76 15.58 22.11 -17.11
CA LEU A 76 15.88 21.96 -18.54
C LEU A 76 15.18 23.08 -19.32
#